data_AF-A0A2L2Z8A9-F1
#
_entry.id   AF-A0A2L2Z8A9-F1
#
_cell.length_a   1.000
_cell.length_b   1.000
_cell.length_c   1.000
_cell.angle_alpha   90.00
_cell.angle_beta   90.00
_cell.angle_gamma   90.00
#
_symmetry.space_group_name_H-M   'P 1'
#
loop_
_entity.id
_entity.type
_entity.pdbx_description
1 polymer ?
#
loop_
_entity_poly.entity_id
_entity_poly.type
_entity_poly.pdbx_seq_one_letter_code
_entity_poly.pdbx_strand_id
1 'polypeptide(L)' 'SLLKKYLTKEFFDACKDKKTALGASHLDCIQSCVENLDSGFGIFVLDADAYTLFDPIFYPFFDDYHDGFKP' A
#
# COMPACT_ATOMS: atom_id res chain seq x y z
N SER A 1 -8.42 -2.92 9.58
CA SER A 1 -7.15 -3.28 8.93
C SER A 1 -6.00 -2.34 9.34
N LEU A 2 -4.76 -2.84 9.32
CA LEU A 2 -3.52 -2.06 9.53
C LEU A 2 -3.38 -0.91 8.52
N LEU A 3 -3.90 -1.10 7.30
CA LEU A 3 -3.95 -0.11 6.24
C LEU A 3 -4.57 1.24 6.69
N LYS A 4 -5.59 1.21 7.56
CA LYS A 4 -6.26 2.45 8.04
C LYS A 4 -5.29 3.40 8.76
N LYS A 5 -4.22 2.88 9.38
CA LYS A 5 -3.17 3.68 10.03
C LYS A 5 -2.31 4.45 9.03
N TYR A 6 -2.16 3.90 7.81
CA TYR A 6 -1.25 4.39 6.78
C TYR A 6 -1.94 5.08 5.59
N LEU A 7 -3.25 4.90 5.43
CA LEU A 7 -4.03 5.58 4.39
C LEU A 7 -4.38 7.02 4.81
N THR A 8 -3.36 7.88 4.92
CA THR A 8 -3.54 9.31 5.20
C THR A 8 -3.74 10.11 3.92
N LYS A 9 -4.23 11.35 4.08
CA LYS A 9 -4.41 12.28 2.95
C LYS A 9 -3.08 12.62 2.28
N GLU A 10 -2.01 12.80 3.05
CA GLU A 10 -0.68 13.08 2.49
C GLU A 10 -0.21 11.94 1.56
N PHE A 11 -0.43 10.68 1.97
CA PHE A 11 -0.05 9.52 1.18
C PHE A 11 -0.88 9.37 -0.09
N PHE A 12 -2.20 9.57 0.04
CA PHE A 12 -3.09 9.58 -1.11
C PHE A 12 -2.65 10.63 -2.14
N ASP A 13 -2.38 11.85 -1.69
CA ASP A 13 -1.93 12.94 -2.54
C ASP A 13 -0.53 12.67 -3.16
N ALA A 14 0.35 11.95 -2.47
CA ALA A 14 1.68 11.58 -2.98
C ALA A 14 1.66 10.47 -4.05
N CYS A 15 0.60 9.66 -4.10
CA CYS A 15 0.52 8.47 -4.96
C CYS A 15 -0.65 8.49 -5.97
N LYS A 16 -1.57 9.46 -5.89
CA LYS A 16 -2.77 9.52 -6.72
C LYS A 16 -2.52 9.58 -8.23
N ASP A 17 -1.44 10.22 -8.65
CA ASP A 17 -1.11 10.41 -10.06
C ASP A 17 -0.09 9.38 -10.56
N LYS A 18 0.36 8.46 -9.70
CA LYS A 18 1.37 7.45 -10.02
C LYS A 18 0.71 6.17 -10.52
N LYS A 19 1.32 5.57 -11.55
CA LYS A 19 0.97 4.25 -12.07
C LYS A 19 2.23 3.45 -12.35
N THR A 20 2.15 2.14 -12.15
CA THR A 20 3.24 1.21 -12.48
C THR A 20 3.37 1.06 -14.00
N ALA A 21 4.44 0.40 -14.46
CA ALA A 21 4.63 0.12 -15.88
C ALA A 21 3.47 -0.71 -16.48
N LEU A 22 2.78 -1.51 -15.66
CA LEU A 22 1.60 -2.29 -16.05
C LEU A 22 0.28 -1.51 -15.92
N GLY A 23 0.34 -0.24 -15.53
CA GLY A 23 -0.81 0.66 -15.46
C GLY A 23 -1.60 0.62 -14.17
N ALA A 24 -1.14 -0.13 -13.17
CA ALA A 24 -1.81 -0.23 -11.88
C ALA A 24 -1.49 0.97 -10.97
N SER A 25 -2.46 1.32 -10.14
CA SER A 25 -2.43 2.45 -9.22
C SER A 25 -2.39 2.02 -7.76
N HIS A 26 -2.15 2.97 -6.86
CA HIS A 26 -2.22 2.71 -5.42
C HIS A 26 -3.64 2.24 -4.98
N LEU A 27 -4.69 2.63 -5.71
CA LEU A 27 -6.06 2.17 -5.44
C LEU A 27 -6.22 0.68 -5.70
N ASP A 28 -5.65 0.19 -6.80
CA ASP A 28 -5.68 -1.23 -7.15
C ASP A 28 -4.94 -2.07 -6.09
N CYS A 29 -3.94 -1.49 -5.43
CA CYS A 29 -3.20 -2.13 -4.35
C CYS A 29 -4.04 -2.32 -3.08
N ILE A 30 -4.97 -1.40 -2.80
CA ILE A 30 -5.71 -1.36 -1.53
C ILE A 30 -7.18 -1.76 -1.67
N GLN A 31 -7.70 -1.89 -2.89
CA GLN A 31 -9.12 -2.08 -3.17
C GLN A 31 -9.71 -3.24 -2.37
N SER A 32 -9.07 -4.40 -2.40
CA SER A 32 -9.49 -5.59 -1.66
C SER A 32 -9.66 -5.33 -0.16
N CYS A 33 -8.83 -4.46 0.43
CA CYS A 33 -8.87 -4.14 1.85
C CYS A 33 -9.88 -3.05 2.21
N VAL A 34 -10.24 -2.21 1.25
CA VAL A 34 -11.37 -1.28 1.40
C VAL A 34 -12.69 -2.05 1.34
N GLU A 35 -12.77 -3.07 0.48
CA GLU A 35 -13.95 -3.93 0.37
C GLU A 35 -14.08 -4.91 1.56
N ASN A 36 -12.96 -5.39 2.11
CA ASN A 36 -12.91 -6.34 3.23
C ASN A 36 -12.19 -5.73 4.44
N LEU A 37 -12.90 -4.90 5.21
CA LEU A 37 -12.33 -4.14 6.33
C LEU A 37 -11.81 -5.00 7.49
N ASP A 38 -12.29 -6.24 7.58
CA ASP A 38 -11.90 -7.30 8.51
C ASP A 38 -10.67 -8.10 8.07
N SER A 39 -10.19 -7.89 6.83
CA SER A 39 -8.94 -8.46 6.36
C SER A 39 -7.76 -8.00 7.24
N GLY A 40 -7.02 -8.98 7.77
CA GLY A 40 -5.75 -8.75 8.47
C GLY A 40 -4.63 -8.30 7.52
N PHE A 41 -4.74 -8.64 6.24
CA PHE A 41 -3.82 -8.23 5.17
C PHE A 41 -4.33 -6.93 4.54
N GLY A 42 -3.43 -5.97 4.26
CA GLY A 42 -3.81 -4.58 3.95
C GLY A 42 -3.44 -4.07 2.55
N ILE A 43 -2.50 -4.72 1.86
CA ILE A 43 -1.94 -4.24 0.59
C ILE A 43 -1.65 -5.45 -0.32
N PHE A 44 -2.11 -5.39 -1.56
CA PHE A 44 -1.75 -6.32 -2.63
C PHE A 44 -0.81 -5.64 -3.62
N VAL A 45 0.36 -6.22 -3.82
CA VAL A 45 1.38 -5.66 -4.72
C VAL A 45 1.32 -6.39 -6.04
N LEU A 46 0.93 -5.67 -7.09
CA LEU A 46 0.62 -6.21 -8.41
C LEU A 46 1.86 -6.40 -9.31
N ASP A 47 2.94 -5.68 -9.04
CA ASP A 47 4.22 -5.80 -9.74
C ASP A 47 5.40 -5.33 -8.89
N ALA A 48 6.63 -5.58 -9.35
CA ALA A 48 7.84 -5.21 -8.63
C ALA A 48 8.01 -3.68 -8.51
N ASP A 49 7.54 -2.92 -9.50
CA ASP A 49 7.69 -1.47 -9.55
C ASP A 49 6.90 -0.80 -8.43
N ALA A 50 5.73 -1.34 -8.09
CA ALA A 50 4.87 -0.86 -7.01
C ALA A 50 5.59 -0.77 -5.66
N TYR A 51 6.55 -1.66 -5.36
CA TYR A 51 7.35 -1.58 -4.13
C TYR A 51 8.13 -0.28 -4.02
N THR A 52 8.66 0.22 -5.14
CA THR A 52 9.43 1.47 -5.16
C THR A 52 8.54 2.69 -5.40
N LEU A 53 7.50 2.54 -6.22
CA LEU A 53 6.63 3.64 -6.64
C LEU A 53 5.71 4.12 -5.49
N PHE A 54 5.27 3.18 -4.66
CA PHE A 54 4.40 3.37 -3.50
C PHE A 54 5.12 3.09 -2.17
N ASP A 55 6.46 3.06 -2.20
CA ASP A 55 7.35 2.88 -1.04
C ASP A 55 6.97 3.73 0.20
N PRO A 56 6.54 5.01 0.06
CA PRO A 56 6.14 5.82 1.22
C PRO A 56 5.03 5.20 2.06
N ILE A 57 4.18 4.35 1.48
CA ILE A 57 3.12 3.62 2.19
C ILE A 57 3.59 2.20 2.52
N PHE A 58 4.19 1.53 1.55
CA PHE A 58 4.48 0.10 1.63
C PHE A 58 5.53 -0.20 2.69
N TYR A 59 6.60 0.60 2.76
CA TYR A 59 7.67 0.40 3.73
C TYR A 59 7.18 0.47 5.18
N PRO A 60 6.54 1.56 5.66
CA PRO A 60 6.06 1.62 7.03
C PRO A 60 4.91 0.64 7.30
N PHE A 61 4.09 0.33 6.29
CA PHE A 61 3.07 -0.72 6.43
C PHE A 61 3.69 -2.10 6.66
N PHE A 62 4.66 -2.51 5.83
CA PHE A 62 5.29 -3.82 5.92
C PHE A 62 6.16 -3.95 7.18
N ASP A 63 6.87 -2.88 7.56
CA ASP A 63 7.63 -2.83 8.81
C ASP A 63 6.72 -3.13 10.02
N ASP A 64 5.56 -2.47 10.10
CA ASP A 64 4.58 -2.65 11.18
C ASP A 64 3.81 -3.98 11.06
N TYR A 65 3.57 -4.48 9.83
CA TYR A 65 2.91 -5.76 9.60
C TYR A 65 3.74 -6.97 10.05
N HIS A 66 5.07 -6.87 9.94
CA HIS A 66 6.01 -7.94 10.27
C HIS A 66 6.66 -7.79 11.66
N ASP A 67 6.07 -7.01 12.57
CA ASP A 67 6.63 -6.71 13.90
C ASP A 67 8.07 -6.15 13.85
N GLY A 68 8.35 -5.30 12.85
CA GLY A 68 9.65 -4.68 12.63
C GLY A 68 10.48 -5.40 11.58
N PHE A 69 10.03 -5.37 10.31
CA PHE A 69 10.78 -5.88 9.17
C PHE A 69 12.13 -5.13 9.03
N LYS A 70 13.16 -5.66 9.69
CA LYS A 70 14.53 -5.20 9.48
C LYS A 70 15.10 -5.87 8.23
N PRO A 71 15.82 -5.13 7.38
CA PRO A 71 16.41 -5.64 6.15
C PRO A 71 17.35 -6.83 6.38
#